data_AF-A0AAN5CLH4-F1
#
_entry.id   AF-A0AAN5CLH4-F1
#
_cell.length_a   1.000
_cell.length_b   1.000
_cell.length_c   1.000
_cell.angle_alpha   90.00
_cell.angle_beta   90.00
_cell.angle_gamma   90.00
#
_symmetry.space_group_name_H-M   'P 1'
#
loop_
_entity.id
_entity.type
_entity.pdbx_description
1 polymer ?
#
loop_
_entity_poly.entity_id
_entity_poly.type
_entity_poly.pdbx_seq_one_letter_code
_entity_poly.pdbx_strand_id
1 'polypeptide(L)'
;FFASLITCIDGLNMDQWIRDKDLVERKADFRKFVVNYSDEYGKLLTPLFTIERFTEREFFALLILGFCDIDLSLDLPDAIFETLESIRKRVFAELQDYYKNEEIVADVSSRMGMLMTVAHSTSVSL
;
A
#
# COMPACT_ATOMS: atom_id res chain seq x y z
N PHE A 1 -5.31 -11.43 9.51
CA PHE A 1 -5.60 -10.63 8.31
C PHE A 1 -4.63 -9.47 8.29
N PHE A 2 -3.68 -9.47 7.35
CA PHE A 2 -2.77 -8.34 7.14
C PHE A 2 -3.04 -7.82 5.73
N ALA A 3 -3.55 -6.59 5.66
CA ALA A 3 -3.76 -5.89 4.39
C ALA A 3 -2.66 -4.85 4.25
N SER A 4 -1.84 -4.98 3.21
CA SER A 4 -1.06 -3.85 2.72
C SER A 4 -1.94 -2.96 1.85
N LEU A 5 -1.40 -1.81 1.46
CA LEU A 5 -2.14 -0.80 0.72
C LEU A 5 -2.74 -1.31 -0.62
N ILE A 6 -2.26 -2.45 -1.13
CA ILE A 6 -2.76 -3.07 -2.37
C ILE A 6 -2.75 -4.62 -2.33
N THR A 7 -2.11 -5.24 -1.34
CA THR A 7 -1.97 -6.70 -1.22
C THR A 7 -2.66 -7.20 0.05
N CYS A 8 -3.70 -8.00 -0.12
CA CYS A 8 -4.35 -8.69 1.00
C CYS A 8 -3.76 -10.10 1.14
N ILE A 9 -3.18 -10.42 2.31
CA ILE A 9 -2.69 -11.76 2.61
C ILE A 9 -3.49 -12.35 3.76
N ASP A 10 -4.23 -13.42 3.47
CA ASP A 10 -4.84 -14.26 4.49
C ASP A 10 -3.94 -15.45 4.83
N GLY A 11 -2.88 -15.16 5.59
CA GLY A 11 -1.93 -16.18 6.04
C GLY A 11 -2.52 -17.20 7.02
N LEU A 12 -3.70 -16.95 7.60
CA LEU A 12 -4.35 -17.85 8.57
C LEU A 12 -5.26 -18.88 7.90
N ASN A 13 -5.74 -18.61 6.68
CA ASN A 13 -6.62 -19.50 5.93
C ASN A 13 -6.00 -19.97 4.59
N MET A 14 -4.68 -20.17 4.53
CA MET A 14 -4.01 -20.60 3.29
C MET A 14 -4.55 -21.90 2.70
N ASP A 15 -5.12 -22.79 3.52
CA ASP A 15 -5.79 -24.02 3.09
C ASP A 15 -7.02 -23.78 2.20
N GLN A 16 -7.65 -22.60 2.28
CA GLN A 16 -8.78 -22.24 1.41
C GLN A 16 -8.33 -21.89 -0.01
N TRP A 17 -7.13 -21.32 -0.13
CA TRP A 17 -6.54 -20.82 -1.38
C TRP A 17 -5.70 -21.87 -2.11
N ILE A 18 -5.06 -22.78 -1.35
CA ILE A 18 -4.21 -23.85 -1.87
C ILE A 18 -4.70 -25.17 -1.32
N ARG A 19 -5.67 -25.77 -2.01
CA ARG A 19 -6.29 -27.01 -1.54
C ARG A 19 -5.39 -28.19 -1.88
N ASP A 20 -5.35 -29.19 -1.02
CA ASP A 20 -4.50 -30.39 -1.24
C ASP A 20 -4.84 -31.14 -2.53
N LYS A 21 -6.10 -31.02 -2.98
CA LYS A 21 -6.61 -31.62 -4.23
C LYS A 21 -6.17 -30.92 -5.52
N ASP A 22 -5.61 -29.71 -5.46
CA ASP A 22 -5.22 -28.98 -6.67
C ASP A 22 -3.92 -29.55 -7.25
N LEU A 23 -3.79 -29.68 -8.57
CA LEU A 23 -2.58 -30.23 -9.21
C LEU A 23 -1.46 -29.18 -9.31
N VAL A 24 -1.09 -28.59 -8.17
CA VAL A 24 -0.03 -27.58 -8.08
C VAL A 24 1.19 -28.23 -7.42
N GLU A 25 2.34 -28.17 -8.09
CA GLU A 25 3.61 -28.63 -7.54
C GLU A 25 4.14 -27.66 -6.48
N ARG A 26 4.96 -28.13 -5.53
CA ARG A 26 5.67 -27.30 -4.53
C ARG A 26 4.79 -26.42 -3.62
N LYS A 27 3.56 -26.87 -3.30
CA LYS A 27 2.63 -26.16 -2.39
C LYS A 27 3.24 -25.78 -1.04
N ALA A 28 4.06 -26.66 -0.46
CA ALA A 28 4.72 -26.42 0.82
C ALA A 28 5.71 -25.24 0.73
N ASP A 29 6.47 -25.15 -0.35
CA ASP A 29 7.41 -24.05 -0.58
C ASP A 29 6.66 -22.73 -0.76
N PHE A 30 5.57 -22.74 -1.54
CA PHE A 30 4.75 -21.55 -1.75
C PHE A 30 4.10 -21.06 -0.44
N ARG A 31 3.55 -21.98 0.37
CA ARG A 31 3.02 -21.65 1.70
C ARG A 31 4.09 -21.00 2.58
N LYS A 32 5.27 -21.59 2.62
CA LYS A 32 6.40 -21.04 3.39
C LYS A 32 6.82 -19.67 2.86
N PHE A 33 6.84 -19.49 1.55
CA PHE A 33 7.13 -18.20 0.92
C PHE A 33 6.11 -17.13 1.31
N VAL A 34 4.80 -17.39 1.19
CA VAL A 34 3.75 -16.41 1.54
C VAL A 34 3.81 -16.03 3.02
N VAL A 35 4.03 -17.00 3.91
CA VAL A 35 4.17 -16.73 5.35
C VAL A 35 5.39 -15.85 5.61
N ASN A 36 6.57 -16.23 5.09
CA ASN A 36 7.80 -15.47 5.28
C ASN A 36 7.68 -14.06 4.70
N TYR A 37 7.15 -13.94 3.48
CA TYR A 37 6.90 -12.65 2.84
C TYR A 37 5.97 -11.80 3.70
N SER A 38 4.86 -12.35 4.19
CA SER A 38 3.92 -11.60 5.04
C SER A 38 4.53 -11.16 6.36
N ASP A 39 5.42 -11.96 6.96
CA ASP A 39 6.10 -11.62 8.22
C ASP A 39 7.16 -10.54 8.02
N GLU A 40 8.00 -10.66 6.98
CA GLU A 40 8.99 -9.63 6.61
C GLU A 40 8.32 -8.32 6.22
N TYR A 41 7.28 -8.40 5.39
CA TYR A 41 6.50 -7.25 4.97
C TYR A 41 5.76 -6.60 6.15
N GLY A 42 5.22 -7.41 7.06
CA GLY A 42 4.60 -6.96 8.30
C GLY A 42 5.59 -6.22 9.22
N LYS A 43 6.83 -6.72 9.34
CA LYS A 43 7.89 -6.05 10.12
C LYS A 43 8.30 -4.69 9.56
N LEU A 44 8.18 -4.48 8.26
CA LEU A 44 8.46 -3.19 7.62
C LEU A 44 7.29 -2.21 7.79
N LEU A 45 6.07 -2.66 7.52
CA LEU A 45 4.90 -1.78 7.52
C LEU A 45 4.31 -1.50 8.90
N THR A 46 4.38 -2.46 9.83
CA THR A 46 3.79 -2.29 11.17
C THR A 46 4.39 -1.09 11.90
N PRO A 47 5.73 -0.89 11.94
CA PRO A 47 6.33 0.32 12.50
C PRO A 47 5.84 1.59 11.79
N LEU A 48 5.78 1.61 10.46
CA LEU A 48 5.33 2.77 9.70
C LEU A 48 3.89 3.18 10.03
N PHE A 49 3.01 2.21 10.29
CA PHE A 49 1.62 2.45 10.71
C PHE A 49 1.43 2.67 12.22
N THR A 50 2.42 2.33 13.05
CA THR A 50 2.32 2.49 14.52
C THR A 50 3.06 3.71 15.05
N ILE A 51 4.02 4.25 14.32
CA ILE A 51 4.73 5.49 14.67
C ILE A 51 3.79 6.70 14.63
N GLU A 52 2.73 6.64 13.81
CA GLU A 52 1.83 7.76 13.55
C GLU A 52 0.37 7.34 13.57
N ARG A 53 -0.46 8.08 14.32
CA ARG A 53 -1.92 7.89 14.27
C ARG A 53 -2.42 8.51 12.98
N PHE A 54 -2.47 7.72 11.92
CA PHE A 54 -3.14 8.12 10.69
C PHE A 54 -4.64 8.27 10.95
N THR A 55 -5.22 9.35 10.43
CA THR A 55 -6.67 9.43 10.32
C THR A 55 -7.15 8.47 9.24
N GLU A 56 -8.44 8.12 9.28
CA GLU A 56 -9.04 7.27 8.26
C GLU A 56 -8.87 7.87 6.85
N ARG A 57 -8.94 9.19 6.71
CA ARG A 57 -8.72 9.87 5.41
C ARG A 57 -7.28 9.77 4.94
N GLU A 58 -6.31 9.94 5.83
CA GLU A 58 -4.89 9.76 5.51
C GLU A 58 -4.60 8.32 5.06
N PHE A 59 -5.21 7.35 5.73
CA PHE A 59 -5.11 5.95 5.35
C PHE A 59 -5.69 5.67 3.95
N PHE A 60 -6.88 6.21 3.63
CA PHE A 60 -7.44 6.08 2.28
C PHE A 60 -6.61 6.80 1.22
N ALA A 61 -6.06 7.97 1.53
CA ALA A 61 -5.19 8.69 0.62
C ALA A 61 -3.92 7.89 0.33
N LEU A 62 -3.30 7.29 1.35
CA LEU A 62 -2.17 6.37 1.19
C LEU A 62 -2.51 5.19 0.26
N LEU A 63 -3.71 4.61 0.38
CA LEU A 63 -4.13 3.48 -0.47
C LEU A 63 -4.14 3.87 -1.94
N ILE A 64 -4.72 5.03 -2.24
CA ILE A 64 -4.82 5.54 -3.61
C ILE A 64 -3.44 5.94 -4.13
N LEU A 65 -2.60 6.57 -3.32
CA LEU A 65 -1.24 6.94 -3.70
C LEU A 65 -0.37 5.72 -4.01
N GLY A 66 -0.45 4.68 -3.19
CA GLY A 66 0.23 3.40 -3.44
C GLY A 66 -0.28 2.72 -4.72
N PHE A 67 -1.59 2.75 -4.97
CA PHE A 67 -2.15 2.26 -6.24
C PHE A 67 -1.66 3.05 -7.46
N CYS A 68 -1.50 4.36 -7.32
CA CYS A 68 -0.98 5.22 -8.39
C CYS A 68 0.53 5.09 -8.58
N ASP A 69 1.27 4.45 -7.67
CA ASP A 69 2.72 4.24 -7.76
C ASP A 69 3.05 2.98 -8.56
N ILE A 70 2.59 2.97 -9.81
CA ILE A 70 2.79 1.85 -10.73
C ILE A 70 4.18 1.94 -11.34
N ASP A 71 4.86 0.80 -11.48
CA ASP A 71 6.13 0.70 -12.16
C ASP A 71 6.02 1.19 -13.62
N LEU A 72 6.77 2.25 -13.92
CA LEU A 72 6.86 2.86 -15.26
C LEU A 72 7.55 1.95 -16.28
N SER A 73 8.18 0.86 -15.84
CA SER A 73 8.76 -0.16 -16.71
C SER A 73 7.71 -1.05 -17.39
N LEU A 74 6.47 -1.03 -16.90
CA LEU A 74 5.38 -1.79 -17.49
C LEU A 74 4.94 -1.19 -18.82
N ASP A 75 4.78 -2.05 -19.83
CA ASP A 75 4.25 -1.68 -21.15
C ASP A 75 2.72 -1.46 -21.09
N LEU A 76 2.33 -0.36 -20.46
CA LEU A 76 0.94 0.08 -20.33
C LEU A 76 0.65 1.26 -21.27
N PRO A 77 -0.59 1.39 -21.78
CA PRO A 77 -0.98 2.56 -22.57
C PRO A 77 -0.77 3.88 -21.82
N ASP A 78 -0.26 4.90 -22.51
CA ASP A 78 -0.03 6.25 -21.96
C ASP A 78 -1.24 6.83 -21.22
N ALA A 79 -2.46 6.57 -21.74
CA ALA A 79 -3.70 7.00 -21.12
C ALA A 79 -3.89 6.48 -19.68
N ILE A 80 -3.33 5.31 -19.35
CA ILE A 80 -3.34 4.77 -17.99
C ILE A 80 -2.42 5.60 -17.10
N PHE A 81 -1.19 5.89 -17.54
CA PHE A 81 -0.26 6.73 -16.79
C PHE A 81 -0.81 8.14 -16.55
N GLU A 82 -1.42 8.76 -17.57
CA GLU A 82 -2.07 10.06 -17.45
C GLU A 82 -3.22 10.04 -16.42
N THR A 83 -4.02 8.97 -16.42
CA THR A 83 -5.13 8.80 -15.48
C THR A 83 -4.61 8.68 -14.04
N LEU A 84 -3.57 7.87 -13.82
CA LEU A 84 -3.00 7.66 -12.49
C LEU A 84 -2.34 8.92 -11.96
N GLU A 85 -1.62 9.64 -12.80
CA GLU A 85 -1.01 10.93 -12.45
C GLU A 85 -2.08 11.98 -12.14
N SER A 86 -3.20 11.99 -12.88
CA SER A 86 -4.35 12.86 -12.57
C SER A 86 -4.98 12.52 -11.21
N ILE A 87 -5.16 11.24 -10.90
CA ILE A 87 -5.70 10.79 -9.61
C ILE A 87 -4.74 11.20 -8.48
N ARG A 88 -3.44 10.92 -8.64
CA ARG A 88 -2.39 11.27 -7.69
C ARG A 88 -2.41 12.76 -7.35
N LYS A 89 -2.43 13.62 -8.38
CA LYS A 89 -2.52 15.09 -8.22
C LYS A 89 -3.77 15.51 -7.45
N ARG A 90 -4.90 14.89 -7.75
CA ARG A 90 -6.16 15.19 -7.06
C ARG A 90 -6.13 14.79 -5.58
N VAL A 91 -5.61 13.62 -5.26
CA VAL A 91 -5.45 13.18 -3.86
C VAL A 91 -4.57 14.15 -3.07
N PHE A 92 -3.47 14.63 -3.67
CA PHE A 92 -2.64 15.65 -3.01
C PHE A 92 -3.37 16.96 -2.75
N ALA A 93 -4.17 17.42 -3.71
CA ALA A 93 -4.94 18.64 -3.54
C ALA A 93 -5.97 18.49 -2.41
N GLU A 94 -6.67 17.35 -2.36
CA GLU A 94 -7.66 17.06 -1.30
C GLU A 94 -6.99 16.92 0.07
N LEU A 95 -5.82 16.29 0.17
CA LEU A 95 -5.04 16.22 1.42
C LEU A 95 -4.57 17.61 1.90
N GLN A 96 -4.08 18.45 0.98
CA GLN A 96 -3.68 19.82 1.32
C GLN A 96 -4.86 20.64 1.84
N ASP A 97 -6.04 20.48 1.23
CA ASP A 97 -7.24 21.17 1.66
C ASP A 97 -7.70 20.69 3.04
N TYR A 98 -7.71 19.37 3.25
CA TYR A 98 -8.02 18.73 4.53
C TYR A 98 -7.13 19.25 5.67
N TYR A 99 -5.81 19.31 5.47
CA TYR A 99 -4.89 19.83 6.49
C TYR A 99 -4.94 21.36 6.68
N LYS A 100 -5.53 22.11 5.75
CA LYS A 100 -5.71 23.57 5.92
C LYS A 100 -7.02 23.90 6.63
N ASN A 101 -8.05 23.12 6.36
CA ASN A 101 -9.43 23.47 6.73
C ASN A 101 -9.99 22.65 7.90
N GLU A 102 -9.60 21.38 8.04
CA GLU A 102 -10.23 20.45 8.97
C GLU A 102 -9.31 20.03 10.11
N GLU A 103 -8.01 19.98 9.87
CA GLU A 103 -7.03 19.56 10.86
C GLU A 103 -6.03 20.70 11.08
N ILE A 104 -5.92 21.24 12.30
CA ILE A 104 -4.91 22.26 12.63
C ILE A 104 -3.56 21.53 12.76
N VAL A 105 -3.00 21.12 11.64
CA VAL A 105 -1.65 20.56 11.61
C VAL A 105 -0.68 21.74 11.62
N ALA A 106 0.11 21.85 12.69
CA ALA A 106 1.08 22.94 12.85
C ALA A 106 2.13 22.98 11.72
N ASP A 107 2.40 21.83 11.10
CA ASP A 107 3.26 21.70 9.93
C ASP A 107 2.71 20.70 8.91
N VAL A 108 1.92 21.22 7.97
CA VAL A 108 1.34 20.47 6.84
C VAL A 108 2.43 19.83 5.98
N SER A 109 3.59 20.47 5.84
CA SER A 109 4.66 20.00 4.94
C SER A 109 5.32 18.75 5.52
N SER A 110 5.60 18.73 6.82
CA SER A 110 6.12 17.54 7.50
C SER A 110 5.15 16.36 7.45
N ARG A 111 3.85 16.60 7.70
CA ARG A 111 2.82 15.55 7.65
C ARG A 111 2.70 14.94 6.26
N MET A 112 2.66 15.79 5.23
CA MET A 112 2.60 15.36 3.83
C MET A 112 3.87 14.59 3.41
N GLY A 113 5.05 15.09 3.77
CA GLY A 113 6.32 14.44 3.42
C GLY A 113 6.47 13.07 4.05
N MET A 114 5.98 12.92 5.29
CA MET A 114 5.91 11.65 5.98
C MET A 114 4.93 10.68 5.31
N LEU A 115 3.72 11.15 4.97
CA LEU A 115 2.72 10.35 4.26
C LEU A 115 3.28 9.84 2.93
N MET A 116 4.05 10.67 2.23
CA MET A 116 4.75 10.28 1.00
C MET A 116 5.88 9.28 1.22
N THR A 117 6.64 9.43 2.30
CA THR A 117 7.68 8.46 2.67
C THR A 117 7.06 7.08 2.92
N VAL A 118 5.91 7.03 3.60
CA VAL A 118 5.18 5.78 3.82
C VAL A 118 4.68 5.20 2.51
N ALA A 119 4.00 5.99 1.66
CA ALA A 119 3.53 5.52 0.35
C ALA A 119 4.66 4.91 -0.48
N HIS A 120 5.81 5.59 -0.56
CA HIS A 120 6.94 5.12 -1.36
C HIS A 120 7.71 3.95 -0.71
N SER A 121 7.74 3.86 0.62
CA SER A 121 8.33 2.68 1.28
C SER A 121 7.50 1.41 1.06
N THR A 122 6.22 1.56 0.68
CA THR A 122 5.33 0.44 0.36
C THR A 122 5.35 0.05 -1.12
N SER A 123 5.79 0.95 -2.01
CA SER A 123 6.06 0.65 -3.42
C SER A 123 7.39 -0.11 -3.53
N VAL A 124 7.39 -1.37 -3.09
CA VAL A 124 8.56 -2.23 -3.29
C VAL A 124 8.60 -2.61 -4.77
N SER A 125 9.61 -2.11 -5.48
CA SER A 125 10.00 -2.60 -6.80
C SER A 125 10.34 -4.09 -6.67
N LEU A 126 9.48 -4.94 -7.23
CA LEU A 126 9.71 -6.38 -7.38
C LEU A 126 10.68 -6.65 -8.53
#